data_AF-A0A2V6H5I3-F1
#
_entry.id   AF-A0A2V6H5I3-F1
#
_cell.length_a   1.000
_cell.length_b   1.000
_cell.length_c   1.000
_cell.angle_alpha   90.00
_cell.angle_beta   90.00
_cell.angle_gamma   90.00
#
_symmetry.space_group_name_H-M   'P 1'
#
loop_
_entity.id
_entity.type
_entity.pdbx_description
1 polymer ?
#
loop_
_entity_poly.entity_id
_entity_poly.type
_entity_poly.pdbx_seq_one_letter_code
_entity_poly.pdbx_strand_id
1 'polypeptide(L)'
;MALNIGELVRRAKDYVELEANTKVRDVTFAEKFRLFGREDIVLSVSTTDKEEPDWWVVGGSTPMNLYAKSHFRTADEAFSMHTG
;
A
#
# COMPACT_ATOMS: atom_id res chain seq x y z
N MET A 1 9.22 3.84 17.74
CA MET A 1 10.20 3.55 16.67
C MET A 1 9.78 4.37 15.47
N ALA A 2 10.68 5.13 14.85
CA ALA A 2 10.32 5.92 13.66
C ALA A 2 10.03 4.97 12.48
N LEU A 3 8.93 5.18 11.77
CA LEU A 3 8.62 4.46 10.54
C LEU A 3 9.73 4.75 9.51
N ASN A 4 10.44 3.72 9.05
CA ASN A 4 11.40 3.86 7.96
C ASN A 4 10.68 3.71 6.62
N ILE A 5 10.25 4.85 6.06
CA ILE A 5 9.49 4.92 4.80
C ILE A 5 10.23 4.22 3.65
N GLY A 6 11.56 4.36 3.56
CA GLY A 6 12.34 3.73 2.50
C GLY A 6 12.30 2.20 2.55
N GLU A 7 12.33 1.63 3.76
CA GLU A 7 12.19 0.18 3.94
C GLU A 7 10.77 -0.30 3.61
N LEU A 8 9.75 0.47 4.00
CA LEU A 8 8.35 0.15 3.67
C LEU A 8 8.08 0.20 2.17
N VAL A 9 8.62 1.18 1.45
CA VAL A 9 8.53 1.26 -0.01
C VAL A 9 9.16 0.02 -0.66
N ARG A 10 10.32 -0.42 -0.17
CA ARG A 10 10.98 -1.63 -0.68
C ARG A 10 10.15 -2.88 -0.41
N ARG A 11 9.62 -3.04 0.81
CA ARG A 11 8.76 -4.17 1.18
C ARG A 11 7.46 -4.18 0.39
N ALA A 12 6.83 -3.03 0.21
CA ALA A 12 5.61 -2.87 -0.58
C ALA A 12 5.83 -3.26 -2.04
N LYS A 13 6.98 -2.90 -2.61
CA LYS A 13 7.37 -3.33 -3.94
C LYS A 13 7.45 -4.85 -4.03
N ASP A 14 8.28 -5.49 -3.21
CA ASP A 14 8.45 -6.95 -3.20
C ASP A 14 7.09 -7.67 -3.00
N TYR A 15 6.27 -7.16 -2.09
CA TYR A 15 4.97 -7.74 -1.77
C TYR A 15 3.99 -7.67 -2.94
N VAL A 16 3.89 -6.52 -3.62
CA VAL A 16 3.01 -6.39 -4.80
C VAL A 16 3.50 -7.25 -5.96
N GLU A 17 4.82 -7.32 -6.18
CA GLU A 17 5.35 -8.17 -7.25
C GLU A 17 5.09 -9.66 -7.00
N LEU A 18 5.12 -10.09 -5.74
CA LEU A 18 4.83 -11.47 -5.33
C LEU A 18 3.33 -11.80 -5.37
N GLU A 19 2.50 -11.00 -4.71
CA GLU A 19 1.08 -11.32 -4.53
C GLU A 19 0.25 -11.08 -5.79
N ALA A 20 0.50 -9.97 -6.50
CA ALA A 20 -0.22 -9.62 -7.73
C ALA A 20 0.45 -10.20 -8.98
N ASN A 21 1.53 -10.97 -8.84
CA ASN A 21 2.29 -11.61 -9.93
C ASN A 21 2.56 -10.67 -11.11
N THR A 22 3.03 -9.46 -10.79
CA THR A 22 3.25 -8.37 -11.75
C THR A 22 4.56 -7.66 -11.45
N LYS A 23 4.93 -6.67 -12.26
CA LYS A 23 6.10 -5.82 -12.00
C LYS A 23 5.68 -4.43 -11.59
N VAL A 24 6.29 -3.95 -10.51
CA VAL A 24 6.05 -2.59 -10.02
C VAL A 24 6.84 -1.59 -10.87
N ARG A 25 6.14 -0.58 -11.39
CA ARG A 25 6.72 0.53 -12.15
C ARG A 25 7.07 1.69 -11.24
N ASP A 26 6.14 2.07 -10.37
CA ASP A 26 6.27 3.23 -9.50
C ASP A 26 5.63 2.96 -8.13
N VAL A 27 6.23 3.54 -7.10
CA VAL A 27 5.69 3.54 -5.74
C VAL A 27 5.76 4.96 -5.21
N THR A 28 4.60 5.54 -4.93
CA THR A 28 4.46 6.91 -4.43
C THR A 28 3.80 6.89 -3.05
N PHE A 29 4.31 7.70 -2.13
CA PHE A 29 3.65 7.91 -0.84
C PHE A 29 2.32 8.65 -1.05
N ALA A 30 1.22 8.10 -0.57
CA ALA A 30 -0.10 8.73 -0.68
C ALA A 30 -0.45 9.47 0.61
N GLU A 31 -0.56 8.75 1.72
CA GLU A 31 -1.02 9.33 2.98
C GLU A 31 -0.50 8.54 4.20
N LYS A 32 -0.47 9.19 5.36
CA LYS A 32 -0.14 8.56 6.64
C LYS A 32 -1.33 8.68 7.57
N PHE A 33 -1.73 7.56 8.16
CA PHE A 33 -2.81 7.49 9.14
C PHE A 33 -2.26 7.12 10.52
N ARG A 34 -2.94 7.63 11.55
CA ARG A 34 -2.63 7.30 12.93
C ARG A 34 -3.91 6.91 13.64
N LEU A 35 -3.98 5.67 14.12
CA LEU A 35 -5.15 5.12 14.79
C LEU A 35 -4.72 4.34 16.04
N PHE A 36 -5.34 4.61 17.18
CA PHE A 36 -5.04 3.95 18.47
C PHE A 36 -3.54 3.89 18.85
N GLY A 37 -2.78 4.95 18.53
CA GLY A 37 -1.33 5.00 18.80
C GLY A 37 -0.47 4.20 17.83
N ARG A 38 -1.06 3.54 16.83
CA ARG A 38 -0.38 2.91 15.69
C ARG A 38 -0.28 3.89 14.53
N GLU A 39 0.81 3.81 13.79
CA GLU A 39 1.06 4.61 12.60
C GLU A 39 1.20 3.68 11.39
N ASP A 40 0.37 3.92 10.38
CA ASP A 40 0.36 3.17 9.13
C ASP A 40 0.44 4.17 7.97
N ILE A 41 1.04 3.74 6.87
CA ILE A 41 1.12 4.52 5.65
C ILE A 41 0.39 3.81 4.53
N VAL A 42 -0.16 4.61 3.63
CA VAL A 42 -0.72 4.14 2.37
C VAL A 42 0.21 4.57 1.26
N LEU A 43 0.61 3.60 0.45
CA LEU A 43 1.43 3.78 -0.73
C LEU A 43 0.57 3.54 -1.97
N SER A 44 0.69 4.42 -2.96
CA SER A 44 0.19 4.21 -4.30
C SER A 44 1.22 3.41 -5.09
N VAL A 45 0.85 2.23 -5.57
CA VAL A 45 1.72 1.38 -6.38
C VAL A 45 1.11 1.22 -7.76
N SER A 46 1.88 1.53 -8.80
CA SER A 46 1.48 1.29 -10.19
C SER A 46 2.35 0.19 -10.78
N THR A 47 1.74 -0.72 -11.52
CA THR A 47 2.35 -1.95 -12.03
C THR A 47 2.29 -2.01 -13.55
N THR A 48 2.89 -3.06 -14.13
CA THR A 48 2.81 -3.36 -15.56
C THR A 48 1.53 -4.08 -15.97
N ASP A 49 0.71 -4.50 -15.00
CA ASP A 49 -0.52 -5.23 -15.30
C ASP A 49 -1.50 -4.37 -16.09
N LYS A 50 -2.31 -4.99 -16.95
CA LYS A 50 -3.27 -4.27 -17.82
C LYS A 50 -4.69 -4.30 -17.28
N GLU A 51 -5.03 -5.30 -16.49
CA GLU A 51 -6.36 -5.48 -15.92
C GLU A 51 -6.47 -4.74 -14.59
N GLU A 52 -5.44 -4.87 -13.74
CA GLU A 52 -5.32 -4.19 -12.44
C GLU A 52 -3.95 -3.49 -12.32
N PRO A 53 -3.77 -2.36 -13.03
CA PRO A 53 -2.50 -1.65 -13.05
C PRO A 53 -2.15 -0.99 -11.71
N ASP A 54 -3.15 -0.63 -10.89
CA ASP A 54 -2.95 0.26 -9.75
C ASP A 54 -3.46 -0.32 -8.44
N TRP A 55 -2.63 -0.18 -7.40
CA TRP A 55 -2.85 -0.73 -6.06
C TRP A 55 -2.60 0.32 -4.99
N TRP A 56 -3.36 0.23 -3.90
CA TRP A 56 -3.01 0.81 -2.61
C TRP A 56 -2.33 -0.25 -1.77
N VAL A 57 -1.20 0.08 -1.17
CA VAL A 57 -0.52 -0.77 -0.19
C VAL A 57 -0.56 -0.09 1.15
N VAL A 58 -1.18 -0.74 2.13
CA VAL A 58 -1.25 -0.25 3.51
C VAL A 58 -0.22 -1.04 4.33
N GLY A 59 0.58 -0.35 5.13
CA GLY A 59 1.51 -1.02 6.05
C GLY A 59 2.24 -0.06 6.99
N GLY A 60 2.90 -0.63 7.98
CA GLY A 60 3.62 0.15 9.00
C GLY A 60 3.59 -0.58 10.33
N SER A 61 2.62 -0.22 11.16
CA SER A 61 2.35 -0.86 12.45
C SER A 61 1.46 -2.11 12.29
N THR A 62 0.64 -2.18 11.26
CA THR A 62 -0.14 -3.36 10.89
C THR A 62 0.56 -4.21 9.82
N PRO A 63 0.19 -5.51 9.69
CA PRO A 63 0.65 -6.34 8.58
C PRO A 63 0.33 -5.68 7.25
N MET A 64 1.27 -5.74 6.31
CA MET A 64 1.10 -5.10 5.01
C MET A 64 0.05 -5.84 4.17
N ASN A 65 -0.78 -5.09 3.46
CA ASN A 65 -1.77 -5.66 2.53
C ASN A 65 -1.98 -4.76 1.30
N LEU A 66 -2.52 -5.34 0.23
CA LEU A 66 -2.76 -4.68 -1.06
C LEU A 66 -4.25 -4.58 -1.37
N TYR A 67 -4.66 -3.47 -1.98
CA TYR A 67 -6.04 -3.14 -2.30
C TYR A 67 -6.11 -2.56 -3.71
N ALA A 68 -6.89 -3.17 -4.59
CA ALA A 68 -7.02 -2.69 -5.97
C ALA A 68 -7.69 -1.32 -6.02
N LYS A 69 -7.09 -0.36 -6.76
CA LYS A 69 -7.70 0.97 -6.92
C LYS A 69 -9.02 0.95 -7.67
N SER A 70 -9.26 -0.10 -8.45
CA SER A 70 -10.55 -0.36 -9.11
C SER A 70 -11.70 -0.51 -8.12
N HIS A 71 -11.41 -1.02 -6.91
CA HIS A 71 -12.39 -1.23 -5.84
C HIS A 71 -12.33 -0.13 -4.76
N PHE A 72 -11.15 0.43 -4.51
CA PHE A 72 -10.92 1.45 -3.48
C PHE A 72 -10.37 2.71 -4.16
N ARG A 73 -11.19 3.74 -4.36
CA ARG A 73 -10.78 4.91 -5.17
C ARG A 73 -9.82 5.83 -4.43
N THR A 74 -9.84 5.77 -3.10
CA THR A 74 -9.07 6.65 -2.23
C THR A 74 -8.20 5.87 -1.25
N ALA A 75 -7.13 6.52 -0.77
CA ALA A 75 -6.25 5.97 0.25
C ALA A 75 -6.99 5.73 1.58
N ASP A 76 -7.94 6.62 1.93
CA ASP A 76 -8.79 6.50 3.12
C ASP A 76 -9.71 5.28 3.06
N GLU A 77 -10.32 4.98 1.91
CA GLU A 77 -11.15 3.77 1.75
C GLU A 77 -10.32 2.49 1.93
N ALA A 78 -9.13 2.45 1.33
CA ALA A 78 -8.22 1.31 1.47
C ALA A 78 -7.74 1.15 2.93
N PHE A 79 -7.41 2.26 3.60
CA PHE A 79 -7.03 2.26 5.01
C PHE A 79 -8.18 1.82 5.92
N SER A 80 -9.38 2.34 5.72
CA SER A 80 -10.58 1.97 6.48
C SER A 80 -10.87 0.48 6.38
N MET A 81 -10.83 -0.07 5.15
CA MET A 81 -11.00 -1.50 4.91
C MET A 81 -9.90 -2.34 5.59
N HIS A 82 -8.67 -1.80 5.65
CA HIS A 82 -7.54 -2.47 6.31
C HIS A 82 -7.69 -2.53 7.83
N THR A 83 -8.22 -1.47 8.44
CA THR A 83 -8.36 -1.40 9.90
C THR A 83 -9.64 -2.04 10.44
N GLY A 84 -10.65 -2.24 9.59
CA GLY A 84 -11.94 -2.84 9.97
C GLY A 84 -12.94 -1.81 10.46
#